data_AF-A0A7J4KIT2-F1
#
_entry.id   AF-A0A7J4KIT2-F1
#
_cell.length_a   1.000
_cell.length_b   1.000
_cell.length_c   1.000
_cell.angle_alpha   90.00
_cell.angle_beta   90.00
_cell.angle_gamma   90.00
#
_symmetry.space_group_name_H-M   'P 1'
#
loop_
_entity.id
_entity.type
_entity.pdbx_description
1 polymer ?
#
loop_
_entity_poly.entity_id
_entity_poly.type
_entity_poly.pdbx_seq_one_letter_code
_entity_poly.pdbx_strand_id
1 'polypeptide(L)'
;WMVGFCLAVLYFSGRKRGEKFFSVLITYLIPKKVKPQLNAFVDTFYSDFPRFKAVIIPYLIGIITWVIVFSQEYLIMLGLDLQIPYFMFIVLYPIANVAGFIPISFGGLGTREFTAILIFTTLFAVTAEQILVLSLVGFCVTDIFLAFLGFLLSLTETRNKTSLSEMMVE
;
A
#
# COMPACT_ATOMS: atom_id res chain seq x y z
N TRP A 1 -6.49 -5.05 9.82
CA TRP A 1 -5.62 -3.99 9.26
C TRP A 1 -6.21 -2.58 9.46
N MET A 2 -7.48 -2.30 9.10
CA MET A 2 -8.11 -0.98 9.31
C MET A 2 -8.07 -0.50 10.77
N VAL A 3 -8.43 -1.38 11.71
CA VAL A 3 -8.36 -1.06 13.15
C VAL A 3 -6.92 -0.80 13.60
N GLY A 4 -5.96 -1.60 13.12
CA GLY A 4 -4.54 -1.41 13.44
C GLY A 4 -3.99 -0.08 12.91
N PHE A 5 -4.38 0.32 11.70
CA PHE A 5 -4.01 1.61 11.14
C PHE A 5 -4.67 2.77 11.89
N CYS A 6 -5.96 2.68 12.21
CA CYS A 6 -6.65 3.68 13.04
C CYS A 6 -5.98 3.85 14.41
N LEU A 7 -5.63 2.74 15.08
CA LEU A 7 -4.90 2.77 16.35
C LEU A 7 -3.52 3.39 16.20
N ALA A 8 -2.78 3.04 15.13
CA ALA A 8 -1.49 3.63 14.83
C ALA A 8 -1.59 5.14 14.59
N VAL A 9 -2.57 5.59 13.79
CA VAL A 9 -2.82 7.01 13.51
C VAL A 9 -3.21 7.76 14.78
N LEU A 10 -4.09 7.20 15.62
CA LEU A 10 -4.44 7.79 16.92
C LEU A 10 -3.23 7.87 17.87
N TYR A 11 -2.38 6.85 17.88
CA TYR A 11 -1.18 6.81 18.71
C TYR A 11 -0.11 7.80 18.25
N PHE A 12 0.19 7.83 16.94
CA PHE A 12 1.22 8.68 16.34
C PHE A 12 0.80 10.15 16.17
N SER A 13 -0.50 10.47 16.21
CA SER A 13 -0.98 11.86 16.13
C SER A 13 -0.64 12.70 17.37
N GLY A 14 -0.24 12.08 18.48
CA GLY A 14 0.28 12.81 19.63
C GLY A 14 1.75 13.13 19.44
N ARG A 15 2.10 14.38 19.08
CA ARG A 15 3.48 14.88 18.89
C ARG A 15 4.47 14.35 19.94
N LYS A 16 4.12 14.47 21.23
CA LYS A 16 4.94 13.99 22.36
C LYS A 16 5.13 12.46 22.43
N ARG A 17 4.16 11.66 21.97
CA ARG A 17 4.20 10.19 22.01
C ARG A 17 4.97 9.65 20.80
N GLY A 18 4.74 10.25 19.64
CA GLY A 18 5.39 9.92 18.38
C GLY A 18 6.88 10.22 18.36
N GLU A 19 7.29 11.44 18.75
CA GLU A 19 8.71 11.82 18.89
C GLU A 19 9.46 10.90 19.86
N LYS A 20 8.80 10.48 20.95
CA LYS A 20 9.40 9.56 21.93
C LYS A 20 9.53 8.13 21.39
N PHE A 21 8.55 7.64 20.64
CA PHE A 21 8.63 6.32 19.99
C PHE A 21 9.74 6.30 18.93
N PHE A 22 9.78 7.30 18.04
CA PHE A 22 10.82 7.40 17.03
C PHE A 22 12.20 7.57 17.66
N SER A 23 12.38 8.42 18.67
CA SER A 23 13.70 8.57 19.30
C SER A 23 14.20 7.28 19.96
N VAL A 24 13.32 6.47 20.57
CA VAL A 24 13.68 5.15 21.10
C VAL A 24 14.07 4.19 19.97
N LEU A 25 13.27 4.11 18.91
CA LEU A 25 13.52 3.22 17.77
C LEU A 25 14.83 3.58 17.04
N ILE A 26 15.08 4.88 16.82
CA ILE A 26 16.28 5.42 16.19
C ILE A 26 17.51 5.18 17.06
N THR A 27 17.37 5.27 18.39
CA THR A 27 18.51 5.08 19.29
C THR A 27 18.93 3.62 19.36
N TYR A 28 17.97 2.70 19.28
CA TYR A 28 18.18 1.25 19.39
C TYR A 28 18.58 0.59 18.07
N LEU A 29 17.98 0.99 16.94
CA LEU A 29 18.11 0.25 15.67
C LEU A 29 19.09 0.89 14.67
N ILE A 30 19.46 2.17 14.82
CA ILE A 30 20.13 2.94 13.76
C ILE A 30 21.56 3.38 14.16
N PRO A 31 22.58 3.17 13.29
CA PRO A 31 23.97 3.53 13.56
C PRO A 31 24.18 5.05 13.68
N LYS A 32 25.16 5.45 14.51
CA LYS A 32 25.40 6.85 14.94
C LYS A 32 25.56 7.87 13.79
N LYS A 33 25.95 7.43 12.58
CA LYS A 33 26.19 8.31 11.41
C LYS A 33 24.90 8.88 10.81
N VAL A 34 23.75 8.20 10.93
CA VAL A 34 22.48 8.60 10.27
C VAL A 34 21.51 9.30 11.25
N LYS A 35 21.81 9.24 12.55
CA LYS A 35 20.97 9.83 13.61
C LYS A 35 20.65 11.31 13.42
N PRO A 36 21.58 12.19 13.01
CA PRO A 36 21.29 13.62 12.84
C PRO A 36 20.27 13.88 11.72
N GLN A 37 20.41 13.16 10.59
CA GLN A 37 19.52 13.28 9.44
C GLN A 37 18.13 12.75 9.76
N LEU A 38 18.04 11.64 10.49
CA LEU A 38 16.76 11.06 10.85
C LEU A 38 16.01 11.90 11.91
N ASN A 39 16.72 12.48 12.87
CA ASN A 39 16.11 13.40 13.83
C ASN A 39 15.57 14.66 13.13
N ALA A 40 16.32 15.23 12.19
CA ALA A 40 15.85 16.35 11.38
C ALA A 40 14.63 15.97 10.53
N PHE A 41 14.59 14.75 9.98
CA PHE A 41 13.42 14.24 9.28
C PHE A 41 12.20 14.10 10.19
N VAL A 42 12.36 13.54 11.39
CA VAL A 42 11.27 13.37 12.37
C VAL A 42 10.70 14.73 12.80
N ASP A 43 11.56 15.71 13.07
CA ASP A 43 11.12 17.05 13.44
C ASP A 43 10.32 17.73 12.33
N THR A 44 10.79 17.67 11.08
CA THR A 44 10.07 18.20 9.92
C THR A 44 8.75 17.45 9.70
N PHE A 45 8.74 16.12 9.85
CA PHE A 45 7.54 15.30 9.70
C PHE A 45 6.45 15.70 10.70
N TYR A 46 6.80 15.96 11.97
CA TYR A 46 5.83 16.41 12.98
C TYR A 46 5.47 17.88 12.87
N SER A 47 6.36 18.73 12.34
CA SER A 47 6.08 20.13 12.06
C SER A 47 5.03 20.29 10.94
N ASP A 48 5.17 19.49 9.88
CA ASP A 48 4.34 19.59 8.68
C ASP A 48 3.18 18.59 8.69
N PHE A 49 3.05 17.76 9.75
CA PHE A 49 2.00 16.76 9.82
C PHE A 49 0.61 17.43 9.75
N PRO A 50 -0.21 17.10 8.74
CA PRO A 50 -1.52 17.72 8.59
C PRO A 50 -2.39 17.46 9.83
N ARG A 51 -3.23 18.43 10.17
CA ARG A 51 -4.17 18.30 11.30
C ARG A 51 -5.01 17.03 11.10
N PHE A 52 -5.24 16.27 12.17
CA PHE A 52 -5.97 14.99 12.13
C PHE A 52 -7.24 15.01 11.28
N LYS A 53 -8.03 16.10 11.37
CA LYS A 53 -9.27 16.29 10.61
C LYS A 53 -9.07 16.30 9.09
N ALA A 54 -7.93 16.79 8.61
CA ALA A 54 -7.59 16.83 7.19
C ALA A 54 -7.21 15.44 6.63
N VAL A 55 -6.81 14.51 7.50
CA VAL A 55 -6.41 13.14 7.10
C VAL A 55 -7.61 12.19 7.02
N ILE A 56 -8.71 12.51 7.70
CA ILE A 56 -9.91 11.64 7.75
C ILE A 56 -10.51 11.42 6.35
N ILE A 57 -10.66 12.48 5.55
CA ILE A 57 -11.29 12.37 4.22
C ILE A 57 -10.43 11.51 3.28
N PRO A 58 -9.12 11.79 3.08
CA PRO A 58 -8.25 10.91 2.30
C PRO A 58 -8.24 9.46 2.79
N TYR A 59 -8.30 9.27 4.11
CA TYR A 59 -8.32 7.94 4.71
C TYR A 59 -9.59 7.15 4.37
N LEU A 60 -10.77 7.78 4.47
CA LEU A 60 -12.03 7.15 4.10
C LEU A 60 -12.08 6.80 2.60
N ILE A 61 -11.60 7.72 1.75
CA ILE A 61 -11.47 7.47 0.31
C ILE A 61 -10.54 6.27 0.10
N GLY A 62 -9.39 6.24 0.76
CA GLY A 62 -8.45 5.12 0.69
C GLY A 62 -9.07 3.79 1.10
N ILE A 63 -9.84 3.73 2.19
CA ILE A 63 -10.56 2.51 2.59
C ILE A 63 -11.49 2.05 1.48
N ILE A 64 -12.31 2.95 0.93
CA ILE A 64 -13.27 2.62 -0.13
C ILE A 64 -12.53 2.11 -1.37
N THR A 65 -11.45 2.78 -1.77
CA THR A 65 -10.60 2.35 -2.89
C THR A 65 -10.05 0.95 -2.66
N TRP A 66 -9.48 0.68 -1.49
CA TRP A 66 -8.94 -0.64 -1.18
C TRP A 66 -10.02 -1.72 -1.14
N VAL A 67 -11.19 -1.43 -0.60
CA VAL A 67 -12.33 -2.36 -0.65
C VAL A 67 -12.68 -2.70 -2.09
N ILE A 68 -12.78 -1.70 -2.97
CA ILE A 68 -13.07 -1.91 -4.40
C ILE A 68 -11.98 -2.78 -5.06
N VAL A 69 -10.70 -2.50 -4.81
CA VAL A 69 -9.58 -3.28 -5.35
C VAL A 69 -9.67 -4.74 -4.90
N PHE A 70 -9.88 -5.00 -3.60
CA PHE A 70 -10.01 -6.37 -3.09
C PHE A 70 -11.30 -7.04 -3.56
N SER A 71 -12.38 -6.29 -3.81
CA SER A 71 -13.58 -6.83 -4.47
C SER A 71 -13.29 -7.27 -5.90
N GLN A 72 -12.46 -6.55 -6.66
CA GLN A 72 -12.04 -6.96 -8.00
C GLN A 72 -11.24 -8.27 -7.95
N GLU A 73 -10.29 -8.38 -7.02
CA GLU A 73 -9.54 -9.62 -6.82
C GLU A 73 -10.43 -10.78 -6.36
N TYR A 74 -11.46 -10.50 -5.56
CA TYR A 74 -12.46 -11.50 -5.19
C TYR A 74 -13.25 -12.03 -6.40
N LEU A 75 -13.55 -11.20 -7.40
CA LEU A 75 -14.19 -11.68 -8.63
C LEU A 75 -13.27 -12.63 -9.41
N ILE A 76 -11.95 -12.39 -9.41
CA ILE A 76 -10.97 -13.30 -10.01
C ILE A 76 -10.97 -14.63 -9.25
N MET A 77 -11.01 -14.57 -7.91
CA MET A 77 -11.09 -15.74 -7.03
C MET A 77 -12.34 -16.59 -7.33
N LEU A 78 -13.50 -15.97 -7.53
CA LEU A 78 -14.73 -16.66 -7.97
C LEU A 78 -14.55 -17.33 -9.34
N GLY A 79 -13.82 -16.70 -10.27
CA GLY A 79 -13.50 -17.29 -11.57
C GLY A 79 -12.57 -18.50 -11.50
N LEU A 80 -11.83 -18.66 -10.40
CA LEU A 80 -10.97 -19.81 -10.12
C LEU A 80 -11.70 -20.92 -9.32
N ASP A 81 -13.02 -20.78 -9.11
CA ASP A 81 -13.87 -21.71 -8.34
C ASP A 81 -13.39 -21.94 -6.90
N LEU A 82 -12.83 -20.90 -6.29
CA LEU A 82 -12.35 -20.94 -4.91
C LEU A 82 -13.51 -20.62 -3.94
N GLN A 83 -13.71 -21.47 -2.93
CA GLN A 83 -14.82 -21.35 -1.97
C GLN A 83 -14.43 -20.53 -0.72
N ILE A 84 -13.88 -19.34 -0.92
CA ILE A 84 -13.50 -18.44 0.19
C ILE A 84 -14.63 -17.42 0.42
N PRO A 85 -15.19 -17.29 1.63
CA PRO A 85 -16.20 -16.28 1.90
C PRO A 85 -15.67 -14.84 1.68
N TYR A 86 -16.46 -14.00 1.02
CA TYR A 86 -16.13 -12.60 0.73
C TYR A 86 -15.56 -11.82 1.92
N PHE A 87 -16.22 -11.92 3.07
CA PHE A 87 -15.80 -11.21 4.27
C PHE A 87 -14.41 -11.67 4.75
N MET A 88 -14.13 -12.97 4.69
CA MET A 88 -12.81 -13.50 5.05
C MET A 88 -11.75 -13.01 4.08
N PHE A 89 -12.04 -13.01 2.78
CA PHE A 89 -11.12 -12.53 1.76
C PHE A 89 -10.74 -11.06 1.99
N ILE A 90 -11.72 -10.17 2.15
CA ILE A 90 -11.49 -8.73 2.38
C ILE A 90 -10.78 -8.43 3.71
N VAL A 91 -10.86 -9.30 4.71
CA VAL A 91 -10.16 -9.09 5.98
C VAL A 91 -8.73 -9.62 5.93
N LEU A 92 -8.52 -10.78 5.29
CA LEU A 92 -7.26 -11.52 5.29
C LEU A 92 -6.31 -11.08 4.18
N TYR A 93 -6.81 -10.90 2.95
CA TYR A 93 -5.99 -10.54 1.81
C TYR A 93 -5.20 -9.22 1.99
N PRO A 94 -5.75 -8.17 2.62
CA PRO A 94 -4.99 -6.94 2.87
C PRO A 94 -3.82 -7.16 3.83
N ILE A 95 -3.86 -8.18 4.70
CA ILE A 95 -2.74 -8.52 5.58
C ILE A 95 -1.57 -9.03 4.72
N ALA A 96 -1.84 -9.88 3.74
CA ALA A 96 -0.84 -10.32 2.77
C ALA A 96 -0.32 -9.15 1.92
N ASN A 97 -1.20 -8.23 1.52
CA ASN A 97 -0.78 -7.04 0.76
C ASN A 97 0.14 -6.12 1.57
N VAL A 98 -0.14 -5.93 2.87
CA VAL A 98 0.75 -5.18 3.77
C VAL A 98 2.13 -5.83 3.89
N ALA A 99 2.23 -7.16 3.85
CA ALA A 99 3.51 -7.86 3.83
C ALA A 99 4.32 -7.56 2.55
N GLY A 100 3.66 -7.24 1.45
CA GLY A 100 4.30 -6.77 0.22
C GLY A 100 4.98 -5.39 0.34
N PHE A 101 4.58 -4.57 1.31
CA PHE A 101 5.28 -3.29 1.57
C PHE A 101 6.59 -3.45 2.33
N ILE A 102 6.90 -4.66 2.80
CA ILE A 102 8.20 -4.94 3.39
C ILE A 102 9.22 -4.97 2.24
N PRO A 103 10.26 -4.11 2.24
CA PRO A 103 11.19 -3.95 1.12
C PRO A 103 12.21 -5.10 1.07
N ILE A 104 11.74 -6.35 1.10
CA ILE A 104 12.54 -7.56 0.91
C ILE A 104 12.65 -7.86 -0.59
N SER A 105 11.63 -7.51 -1.39
CA SER A 105 11.58 -7.77 -2.83
C SER A 105 11.07 -6.59 -3.66
N PHE A 106 11.32 -6.62 -4.96
CA PHE A 106 10.84 -5.61 -5.91
C PHE A 106 9.31 -5.61 -5.98
N GLY A 107 8.70 -4.48 -5.60
CA GLY A 107 7.25 -4.31 -5.63
C GLY A 107 6.48 -5.25 -4.68
N GLY A 108 7.17 -5.90 -3.73
CA GLY A 108 6.55 -6.86 -2.82
C GLY A 108 6.27 -8.25 -3.43
N LEU A 109 6.64 -8.46 -4.70
CA LEU A 109 6.48 -9.73 -5.41
C LEU A 109 7.25 -10.85 -4.70
N GLY A 110 6.58 -11.95 -4.42
CA GLY A 110 7.08 -13.07 -3.61
C GLY A 110 6.63 -12.98 -2.15
N THR A 111 6.86 -11.85 -1.46
CA THR A 111 6.47 -11.67 -0.06
C THR A 111 4.95 -11.62 0.13
N ARG A 112 4.24 -10.90 -0.75
CA ARG A 112 2.78 -10.85 -0.74
C ARG A 112 2.20 -12.23 -1.02
N GLU A 113 2.68 -12.88 -2.08
CA GLU A 113 2.23 -14.20 -2.55
C GLU A 113 2.47 -15.26 -1.48
N PHE A 114 3.66 -15.31 -0.90
CA PHE A 114 3.99 -16.26 0.15
C PHE A 114 3.10 -16.06 1.38
N THR A 115 2.87 -14.81 1.78
CA THR A 115 1.99 -14.50 2.93
C THR A 115 0.54 -14.88 2.62
N ALA A 116 0.06 -14.61 1.41
CA ALA A 116 -1.28 -15.01 0.98
C ALA A 116 -1.41 -16.54 0.99
N ILE A 117 -0.45 -17.26 0.41
CA ILE A 117 -0.42 -18.73 0.42
C ILE A 117 -0.48 -19.25 1.86
N LEU A 118 0.36 -18.74 2.75
CA LEU A 118 0.35 -19.17 4.16
C LEU A 118 -1.00 -18.93 4.82
N ILE A 119 -1.59 -17.75 4.66
CA ILE A 119 -2.87 -17.42 5.31
C ILE A 119 -4.01 -18.26 4.73
N PHE A 120 -4.12 -18.37 3.41
CA PHE A 120 -5.28 -19.00 2.79
C PHE A 120 -5.20 -20.52 2.76
N THR A 121 -4.01 -21.12 2.59
CA THR A 121 -3.86 -22.60 2.64
C THR A 121 -3.98 -23.17 4.06
N THR A 122 -3.74 -22.36 5.09
CA THR A 122 -3.91 -22.80 6.49
C THR A 122 -5.36 -22.69 6.97
N LEU A 123 -6.14 -21.77 6.40
CA LEU A 123 -7.52 -21.49 6.84
C LEU A 123 -8.59 -22.09 5.91
N PHE A 124 -8.24 -22.39 4.65
CA PHE A 124 -9.16 -22.88 3.64
C PHE A 124 -8.57 -24.06 2.87
N ALA A 125 -9.44 -24.90 2.31
CA ALA A 125 -9.05 -26.03 1.48
C ALA A 125 -8.70 -25.57 0.04
N VAL A 126 -7.63 -24.79 -0.08
CA VAL A 126 -7.13 -24.23 -1.33
C VAL A 126 -5.67 -24.61 -1.52
N THR A 127 -5.22 -24.76 -2.76
CA THR A 127 -3.82 -25.09 -3.05
C THR A 127 -2.96 -23.83 -3.16
N ALA A 128 -1.65 -23.98 -2.96
CA ALA A 128 -0.72 -22.87 -3.08
C ALA A 128 -0.70 -22.29 -4.50
N GLU A 129 -0.84 -23.14 -5.52
CA GLU A 129 -0.88 -22.75 -6.93
C GLU A 129 -2.11 -21.87 -7.23
N GLN A 130 -3.27 -22.21 -6.68
CA GLN A 130 -4.49 -21.42 -6.86
C GLN A 130 -4.36 -20.01 -6.29
N ILE A 131 -3.79 -19.89 -5.08
CA ILE A 131 -3.57 -18.58 -4.44
C ILE A 131 -2.47 -17.79 -5.14
N LEU A 132 -1.43 -18.46 -5.64
CA LEU A 132 -0.40 -17.83 -6.47
C LEU A 132 -0.99 -17.25 -7.75
N VAL A 133 -1.81 -18.03 -8.47
CA VAL A 133 -2.51 -17.58 -9.69
C VAL A 133 -3.41 -16.39 -9.37
N LEU A 134 -4.18 -16.46 -8.29
CA LEU A 134 -5.03 -15.35 -7.83
C LEU A 134 -4.22 -14.06 -7.64
N SER A 135 -3.10 -14.13 -6.92
CA SER A 135 -2.24 -12.97 -6.65
C SER A 135 -1.59 -12.39 -7.90
N LEU A 136 -1.13 -13.25 -8.82
CA LEU A 136 -0.49 -12.83 -10.06
C LEU A 136 -1.50 -12.23 -11.05
N VAL A 137 -2.67 -12.87 -11.22
CA VAL A 137 -3.73 -12.34 -12.08
C VAL A 137 -4.30 -11.05 -11.49
N GLY A 138 -4.50 -11.00 -10.17
CA GLY A 138 -4.84 -9.80 -9.43
C GLY A 138 -3.89 -8.65 -9.77
N PHE A 139 -2.58 -8.85 -9.58
CA PHE A 139 -1.54 -7.88 -9.92
C PHE A 139 -1.57 -7.42 -11.38
N CYS A 140 -1.79 -8.33 -12.32
CA CYS A 140 -1.92 -7.96 -13.73
C CYS A 140 -3.11 -7.02 -13.97
N VAL A 141 -4.25 -7.29 -13.33
CA VAL A 141 -5.49 -6.52 -13.51
C VAL A 141 -5.48 -5.21 -12.74
N THR A 142 -4.95 -5.19 -11.51
CA THR A 142 -5.00 -4.02 -10.63
C THR A 142 -3.81 -3.10 -10.81
N ASP A 143 -2.61 -3.66 -10.96
CA ASP A 143 -1.36 -2.88 -10.98
C ASP A 143 -0.86 -2.65 -12.41
N ILE A 144 -0.65 -3.72 -13.19
CA ILE A 144 -0.07 -3.60 -14.54
C ILE A 144 -1.02 -2.84 -15.47
N PHE A 145 -2.31 -3.18 -15.48
CA PHE A 145 -3.30 -2.49 -16.31
C PHE A 145 -3.41 -1.00 -15.96
N LEU A 146 -3.45 -0.66 -14.67
CA LEU A 146 -3.52 0.73 -14.23
C LEU A 146 -2.24 1.50 -14.56
N ALA A 147 -1.07 0.87 -14.39
CA ALA A 147 0.21 1.43 -14.78
C ALA A 147 0.28 1.70 -16.30
N PHE A 148 -0.25 0.79 -17.11
CA PHE A 148 -0.33 0.98 -18.55
C PHE A 148 -1.23 2.16 -18.94
N LEU A 149 -2.40 2.32 -18.30
CA LEU A 149 -3.25 3.48 -18.50
C LEU A 149 -2.55 4.79 -18.10
N GLY A 150 -1.87 4.79 -16.95
CA GLY A 150 -1.08 5.94 -16.49
C GLY A 150 0.03 6.30 -17.47
N PHE A 151 0.70 5.30 -18.05
CA PHE A 151 1.71 5.50 -19.09
C PHE A 151 1.13 6.13 -20.36
N LEU A 152 -0.01 5.65 -20.86
CA LEU A 152 -0.67 6.25 -22.03
C LEU A 152 -1.10 7.70 -21.79
N LEU A 153 -1.62 8.00 -20.61
CA LEU A 153 -1.97 9.37 -20.21
C LEU A 153 -0.72 10.26 -20.15
N SER A 154 0.37 9.76 -19.57
CA SER A 154 1.64 10.49 -19.48
C SER A 154 2.20 10.83 -20.86
N LEU A 155 2.10 9.93 -21.85
CA LEU A 155 2.52 10.20 -23.23
C LEU A 155 1.67 11.31 -23.87
N THR A 156 0.36 11.32 -23.59
CA THR A 156 -0.56 12.34 -24.13
C THR A 156 -0.28 13.72 -23.55
N GLU A 157 -0.01 13.80 -22.25
CA GLU A 157 0.24 15.08 -21.57
C GLU A 157 1.62 15.67 -21.88
N THR A 158 2.63 14.81 -22.09
CA THR A 158 3.97 15.24 -22.51
C THR A 158 3.94 15.87 -23.90
N ARG A 159 3.12 15.34 -24.83
CA ARG A 159 2.96 15.90 -26.18
C ARG A 159 2.35 17.31 -26.17
N ASN A 160 1.50 17.62 -25.19
CA ASN A 160 0.85 18.93 -25.11
C ASN A 160 1.78 20.03 -24.56
N LYS A 161 2.79 19.67 -23.74
CA LYS A 161 3.79 20.61 -23.24
C LYS A 161 4.80 21.05 -24.30
N THR A 162 5.20 20.15 -25.20
CA THR A 162 6.12 20.49 -26.31
C THR A 162 5.48 21.51 -27.27
N SER A 163 4.18 21.37 -27.56
CA SER A 163 3.41 22.32 -28.38
C SER A 163 3.29 23.71 -27.75
N LEU A 164 3.17 23.81 -26.42
CA LEU A 164 3.11 25.12 -25.74
C LEU A 164 4.48 25.81 -25.69
N SER A 165 5.58 25.07 -25.52
CA SER A 165 6.92 25.67 -25.57
C SER A 165 7.29 26.17 -26.96
N GLU A 166 6.79 25.56 -28.03
CA GLU A 166 7.00 26.01 -29.41
C GLU A 166 6.16 27.25 -29.74
N MET A 167 4.94 27.38 -29.20
CA MET A 167 4.09 28.56 -29.36
C MET A 167 4.55 29.80 -28.56
N MET A 168 5.38 29.63 -27.52
CA MET A 168 5.92 30.75 -26.73
C MET A 168 7.26 31.30 -27.29
N VAL A 169 7.76 30.72 -28.39
CA VAL A 169 9.02 31.10 -29.04
C VAL A 169 8.78 31.84 -30.38
N GLU A 170 7.54 31.90 -30.88
CA GLU A 170 7.10 32.84 -31.94
C GLU A 170 6.58 34.16 -31.35
#